data_AF-A0A5J5LES1-F1
#
_entry.id   AF-A0A5J5LES1-F1
#
_cell.length_a   1.000
_cell.length_b   1.000
_cell.length_c   1.000
_cell.angle_alpha   90.00
_cell.angle_beta   90.00
_cell.angle_gamma   90.00
#
_symmetry.space_group_name_H-M   'P 1'
#
loop_
_entity.id
_entity.type
_entity.pdbx_description
1 polymer ?
#
loop_
_entity_poly.entity_id
_entity_poly.type
_entity_poly.pdbx_seq_one_letter_code
_entity_poly.pdbx_strand_id
1 'polypeptide(L)'
;MFQNHEGGREVNFQHSEDYKDQIKLYWEARGYDLVEDSVDDNDTADLIFRKTHEHGDEDVYVEAKYSKVSRTNDGFLTEVGRYFFRYLSDGPFEFHVFARDLSNISAWRKIFDPGIQRDSAVREFYERIREDANFQPEEKQNFEEARFEKFLDFVSSTKIHKASYEVLKMDTDRLQNSDKYQINQFISEREPLNEASQLNANFGKLDPLPTNLYVGFLDSSVFDSRVQNTIPRTAPFWFENNRVYSLRPPDEFPGPVERTTEMDTVSVEPFSSWAQESENKLGAKTLLMKEICRNIVTREFSSTFNKNASGEYYESDDYCQCVKYRGDYYLLFKHPSLAVETQHVEDQLITKVFDEEDTFVRHRSAKLKVHDFAGRFYLSILVRNHFTESGGKRTLIRGPGRDRLTDKFNQNDYTNSQAFSEYRHWRKILGMDKTTSANADEQEIGLKKIGRLSVGKRPPEDRQEVEERDTSQQQKQLGDFQ
;
A
#
# COMPACT_ATOMS: atom_id res chain seq x y z
N MET A 1 -2.63 -48.21 1.63
CA MET A 1 -1.88 -47.32 2.54
C MET A 1 -1.90 -45.96 1.87
N PHE A 2 -2.70 -45.02 2.39
CA PHE A 2 -2.79 -43.65 1.86
C PHE A 2 -1.75 -42.81 2.60
N GLN A 3 -0.72 -42.36 1.89
CA GLN A 3 0.25 -41.40 2.40
C GLN A 3 -0.09 -40.04 1.81
N ASN A 4 -0.58 -39.15 2.67
CA ASN A 4 -0.77 -37.75 2.31
C ASN A 4 0.60 -37.07 2.33
N HIS A 5 1.10 -36.72 1.15
CA HIS A 5 2.34 -35.94 0.97
C HIS A 5 2.05 -34.45 0.78
N GLU A 6 0.79 -34.03 0.79
CA GLU A 6 0.44 -32.61 0.75
C GLU A 6 0.56 -32.05 2.17
N GLY A 7 1.45 -31.07 2.33
CA GLY A 7 1.67 -30.30 3.55
C GLY A 7 0.47 -29.44 3.94
N GLY A 8 -0.72 -30.04 4.11
CA GLY A 8 -1.99 -29.33 4.31
C GLY A 8 -2.01 -28.40 5.53
N ARG A 9 -1.13 -28.61 6.53
CA ARG A 9 -0.92 -27.64 7.61
C ARG A 9 -0.16 -26.39 7.15
N GLU A 10 0.94 -26.57 6.43
CA GLU A 10 1.76 -25.47 5.90
C GLU A 10 0.98 -24.67 4.85
N VAL A 11 0.25 -25.34 3.97
CA VAL A 11 -0.59 -24.70 2.95
C VAL A 11 -1.74 -23.91 3.59
N ASN A 12 -2.41 -24.45 4.62
CA ASN A 12 -3.46 -23.71 5.32
C ASN A 12 -2.92 -22.53 6.14
N PHE A 13 -1.73 -22.67 6.72
CA PHE A 13 -1.05 -21.58 7.40
C PHE A 13 -0.71 -20.45 6.42
N GLN A 14 -0.07 -20.78 5.30
CA GLN A 14 0.25 -19.81 4.24
C GLN A 14 -1.00 -19.09 3.72
N HIS A 15 -2.09 -19.82 3.51
CA HIS A 15 -3.36 -19.24 3.09
C HIS A 15 -3.97 -18.28 4.13
N SER A 16 -3.75 -18.54 5.43
CA SER A 16 -4.19 -17.67 6.50
C SER A 16 -3.40 -16.37 6.53
N GLU A 17 -2.06 -16.46 6.35
CA GLU A 17 -1.18 -15.29 6.27
C GLU A 17 -1.48 -14.44 5.03
N ASP A 18 -1.67 -15.06 3.86
CA ASP A 18 -2.09 -14.34 2.64
C ASP A 18 -3.41 -13.57 2.85
N TYR A 19 -4.33 -14.15 3.61
CA TYR A 19 -5.62 -13.54 3.93
C TYR A 19 -5.46 -12.37 4.92
N LYS A 20 -4.64 -12.52 5.97
CA LYS A 20 -4.25 -11.42 6.88
C LYS A 20 -3.61 -10.26 6.10
N ASP A 21 -2.67 -10.54 5.22
CA ASP A 21 -2.00 -9.53 4.40
C ASP A 21 -2.97 -8.77 3.50
N GLN A 22 -3.98 -9.45 2.94
CA GLN A 22 -5.01 -8.78 2.15
C GLN A 22 -5.90 -7.87 3.01
N ILE A 23 -6.19 -8.25 4.25
CA ILE A 23 -6.91 -7.39 5.22
C ILE A 23 -6.07 -6.15 5.57
N LYS A 24 -4.75 -6.29 5.74
CA LYS A 24 -3.83 -5.14 5.92
C LYS A 24 -3.96 -4.16 4.76
N LEU A 25 -3.85 -4.65 3.52
CA LEU A 25 -3.97 -3.81 2.33
C LEU A 25 -5.34 -3.13 2.22
N TYR A 26 -6.41 -3.82 2.63
CA TYR A 26 -7.76 -3.26 2.69
C TYR A 26 -7.88 -2.09 3.66
N TRP A 27 -7.37 -2.23 4.88
CA TRP A 27 -7.38 -1.16 5.88
C TRP A 27 -6.44 -0.01 5.54
N GLU A 28 -5.26 -0.30 5.01
CA GLU A 28 -4.35 0.72 4.47
C GLU A 28 -5.01 1.56 3.38
N ALA A 29 -5.77 0.92 2.48
CA ALA A 29 -6.52 1.62 1.43
C ALA A 29 -7.64 2.53 1.98
N ARG A 30 -8.05 2.33 3.24
CA ARG A 30 -9.04 3.15 3.96
C ARG A 30 -8.40 4.25 4.81
N GLY A 31 -7.07 4.39 4.76
CA GLY A 31 -6.33 5.42 5.49
C GLY A 31 -6.03 5.05 6.95
N TYR A 32 -5.99 3.75 7.26
CA TYR A 32 -5.52 3.24 8.55
C TYR A 32 -4.07 2.76 8.43
N ASP A 33 -3.32 2.86 9.51
CA ASP A 33 -2.00 2.26 9.63
C ASP A 33 -2.06 1.04 10.54
N LEU A 34 -1.31 0.00 10.18
CA LEU A 34 -1.04 -1.13 11.07
C LEU A 34 -0.14 -0.66 12.21
N VAL A 35 -0.55 -0.96 13.44
CA VAL A 35 0.15 -0.64 14.69
C VAL A 35 0.83 -1.87 15.26
N GLU A 36 0.14 -3.02 15.29
CA GLU A 36 0.67 -4.30 15.78
C GLU A 36 0.22 -5.47 14.89
N ASP A 37 1.04 -6.51 14.80
CA ASP A 37 0.75 -7.79 14.15
C ASP A 37 1.12 -8.94 15.08
N SER A 38 0.17 -9.83 15.38
CA SER A 38 0.38 -10.94 16.34
C SER A 38 1.57 -11.84 16.00
N VAL A 39 1.97 -11.93 14.73
CA VAL A 39 3.14 -12.72 14.30
C VAL A 39 4.45 -12.15 14.83
N ASP A 40 4.55 -10.83 14.96
CA ASP A 40 5.76 -10.13 15.38
C ASP A 40 5.69 -9.71 16.85
N ASP A 41 4.51 -9.39 17.38
CA ASP A 41 4.33 -8.73 18.69
C ASP A 41 3.76 -9.65 19.80
N ASN A 42 3.42 -10.90 19.46
CA ASN A 42 2.95 -11.92 20.40
C ASN A 42 1.71 -11.48 21.22
N ASP A 43 0.79 -10.77 20.55
CA ASP A 43 -0.47 -10.26 21.12
C ASP A 43 -1.67 -11.17 20.77
N THR A 44 -2.77 -11.00 21.52
CA THR A 44 -4.05 -11.71 21.38
C THR A 44 -4.78 -11.33 20.09
N ALA A 45 -4.50 -10.15 19.54
CA ALA A 45 -5.17 -9.66 18.36
C ALA A 45 -4.37 -9.89 17.08
N ASP A 46 -5.01 -10.41 16.03
CA ASP A 46 -4.30 -10.72 14.78
C ASP A 46 -3.65 -9.48 14.17
N LEU A 47 -4.38 -8.35 14.15
CA LEU A 47 -3.93 -7.06 13.63
C LEU A 47 -4.57 -5.92 14.42
N ILE A 48 -3.81 -4.87 14.73
CA ILE A 48 -4.34 -3.64 15.33
C ILE A 48 -4.08 -2.47 14.38
N PHE A 49 -5.12 -1.68 14.10
CA PHE A 49 -5.04 -0.53 13.20
C PHE A 49 -5.44 0.77 13.88
N ARG A 50 -4.84 1.88 13.43
CA ARG A 50 -5.19 3.23 13.86
C ARG A 50 -5.34 4.17 12.66
N LYS A 51 -6.31 5.08 12.71
CA LYS A 51 -6.58 6.02 11.61
C LYS A 51 -5.61 7.20 11.65
N THR A 52 -4.85 7.40 10.57
CA THR A 52 -3.66 8.30 10.55
C THR A 52 -3.95 9.78 10.87
N HIS A 53 -5.15 10.29 10.59
CA HIS A 53 -5.39 11.74 10.51
C HIS A 53 -6.35 12.31 11.54
N GLU A 54 -7.08 11.45 12.24
CA GLU A 54 -7.99 11.90 13.29
C GLU A 54 -7.30 11.87 14.66
N HIS A 55 -6.10 11.25 14.78
CA HIS A 55 -5.51 10.89 16.07
C HIS A 55 -6.60 10.45 17.07
N GLY A 56 -7.57 9.67 16.56
CA GLY A 56 -8.62 9.15 17.41
C GLY A 56 -7.98 8.17 18.38
N ASP A 57 -8.33 8.27 19.66
CA ASP A 57 -7.92 7.34 20.72
C ASP A 57 -8.49 5.91 20.51
N GLU A 58 -9.20 5.67 19.41
CA GLU A 58 -9.87 4.40 19.12
C GLU A 58 -9.03 3.54 18.17
N ASP A 59 -8.42 2.51 18.75
CA ASP A 59 -7.81 1.42 18.00
C ASP A 59 -8.89 0.51 17.39
N VAL A 60 -8.57 -0.02 16.21
CA VAL A 60 -9.39 -1.02 15.52
C VAL A 60 -8.69 -2.36 15.65
N TYR A 61 -9.26 -3.23 16.46
CA TYR A 61 -8.79 -4.59 16.65
C TYR A 61 -9.40 -5.48 15.59
N VAL A 62 -8.56 -6.27 14.90
CA VAL A 62 -8.98 -7.10 13.80
C VAL A 62 -8.58 -8.55 14.04
N GLU A 63 -9.56 -9.44 13.89
CA GLU A 63 -9.40 -10.90 13.92
C GLU A 63 -9.63 -11.48 12.51
N ALA A 64 -8.72 -12.32 12.02
CA ALA A 64 -8.74 -12.86 10.66
C ALA A 64 -8.98 -14.37 10.65
N LYS A 65 -10.17 -14.79 10.19
CA LYS A 65 -10.55 -16.20 10.06
C LYS A 65 -10.64 -16.62 8.60
N TYR A 66 -9.61 -17.32 8.11
CA TYR A 66 -9.61 -17.90 6.75
C TYR A 66 -10.59 -19.09 6.60
N SER A 67 -11.09 -19.64 7.71
CA SER A 67 -12.05 -20.75 7.72
C SER A 67 -13.50 -20.27 7.85
N LYS A 68 -14.43 -21.23 7.78
CA LYS A 68 -15.86 -20.95 8.03
C LYS A 68 -16.09 -20.79 9.53
N VAL A 69 -16.61 -19.64 9.94
CA VAL A 69 -16.87 -19.33 11.36
C VAL A 69 -18.34 -19.58 11.70
N SER A 70 -18.57 -20.09 12.92
CA SER A 70 -19.90 -20.26 13.49
C SER A 70 -19.97 -19.58 14.85
N ARG A 71 -21.12 -18.94 15.15
CA ARG A 71 -21.44 -18.36 16.47
C ARG A 71 -21.60 -19.39 17.59
N THR A 72 -21.32 -20.65 17.30
CA THR A 72 -21.45 -21.81 18.19
C THR A 72 -20.16 -22.64 18.21
N ASN A 73 -19.08 -22.11 17.63
CA ASN A 73 -17.77 -22.76 17.68
C ASN A 73 -17.07 -22.30 18.94
N ASP A 74 -16.73 -23.25 19.82
CA ASP A 74 -16.17 -22.95 21.15
C ASP A 74 -14.85 -22.17 21.06
N GLY A 75 -13.99 -22.46 20.08
CA GLY A 75 -12.76 -21.70 19.85
C GLY A 75 -13.03 -20.23 19.55
N PHE A 76 -13.98 -19.95 18.67
CA PHE A 76 -14.38 -18.58 18.35
C PHE A 76 -15.09 -17.87 19.53
N LEU A 77 -15.95 -18.58 20.26
CA LEU A 77 -16.61 -18.03 21.45
C LEU A 77 -15.57 -17.62 22.51
N THR A 78 -14.55 -18.45 22.72
CA THR A 78 -13.43 -18.17 23.61
C THR A 78 -12.68 -16.90 23.19
N GLU A 79 -12.37 -16.76 21.91
CA GLU A 79 -11.69 -15.57 21.38
C GLU A 79 -12.52 -14.30 21.61
N VAL A 80 -13.81 -14.31 21.26
CA VAL A 80 -14.70 -13.16 21.47
C VAL A 80 -14.76 -12.78 22.96
N GLY A 81 -14.81 -13.75 23.87
CA GLY A 81 -14.79 -13.45 25.30
C GLY A 81 -13.47 -12.83 25.77
N ARG A 82 -12.33 -13.25 25.23
CA ARG A 82 -11.03 -12.62 25.52
C ARG A 82 -10.95 -11.19 25.02
N TYR A 83 -11.46 -10.90 23.83
CA TYR A 83 -11.58 -9.52 23.34
C TYR A 83 -12.54 -8.69 24.19
N PHE A 84 -13.63 -9.29 24.68
CA PHE A 84 -14.53 -8.59 25.60
C PHE A 84 -13.81 -8.23 26.92
N PHE A 85 -13.01 -9.12 27.49
CA PHE A 85 -12.21 -8.79 28.67
C PHE A 85 -11.20 -7.69 28.40
N ARG A 86 -10.56 -7.72 27.22
CA ARG A 86 -9.66 -6.65 26.80
C ARG A 86 -10.39 -5.31 26.68
N TYR A 87 -11.59 -5.30 26.13
CA TYR A 87 -12.44 -4.10 26.05
C TYR A 87 -12.80 -3.52 27.43
N LEU A 88 -12.94 -4.38 28.44
CA LEU A 88 -13.15 -3.95 29.83
C LEU A 88 -11.89 -3.38 30.48
N SER A 89 -10.71 -3.95 30.17
CA SER A 89 -9.41 -3.57 30.74
C SER A 89 -8.83 -2.31 30.09
N ASP A 90 -8.71 -2.33 28.78
CA ASP A 90 -7.94 -1.37 27.99
C ASP A 90 -8.81 -0.16 27.59
N GLY A 91 -10.13 -0.30 27.71
CA GLY A 91 -11.12 0.68 27.34
C GLY A 91 -11.82 0.37 26.01
N PRO A 92 -12.79 1.22 25.61
CA PRO A 92 -13.56 0.98 24.40
C PRO A 92 -12.73 1.00 23.12
N PHE A 93 -12.92 0.00 22.26
CA PHE A 93 -12.33 -0.08 20.93
C PHE A 93 -13.31 -0.66 19.91
N GLU A 94 -13.04 -0.46 18.61
CA GLU A 94 -13.79 -1.14 17.55
C GLU A 94 -13.20 -2.54 17.31
N PHE A 95 -14.04 -3.57 17.35
CA PHE A 95 -13.61 -4.94 17.09
C PHE A 95 -14.14 -5.43 15.73
N HIS A 96 -13.27 -5.99 14.90
CA HIS A 96 -13.61 -6.40 13.55
C HIS A 96 -13.22 -7.86 13.31
N VAL A 97 -14.19 -8.71 13.00
CA VAL A 97 -13.92 -10.11 12.63
C VAL A 97 -14.10 -10.27 11.13
N PHE A 98 -13.03 -10.62 10.43
CA PHE A 98 -13.06 -10.97 9.01
C PHE A 98 -13.08 -12.47 8.83
N ALA A 99 -14.19 -13.02 8.35
CA ALA A 99 -14.33 -14.45 8.08
C ALA A 99 -14.53 -14.71 6.59
N ARG A 100 -13.83 -15.73 6.05
CA ARG A 100 -14.01 -16.16 4.66
C ARG A 100 -15.45 -16.57 4.39
N ASP A 101 -16.05 -17.30 5.32
CA ASP A 101 -17.46 -17.67 5.28
C ASP A 101 -18.08 -17.69 6.69
N LEU A 102 -19.39 -17.45 6.75
CA LEU A 102 -20.17 -17.43 7.99
C LEU A 102 -21.28 -18.48 7.92
N SER A 103 -21.43 -19.29 8.96
CA SER A 103 -22.61 -20.12 9.13
C SER A 103 -23.83 -19.23 9.44
N ASN A 104 -24.93 -19.41 8.71
CA ASN A 104 -26.21 -18.74 8.96
C ASN A 104 -26.10 -17.22 9.20
N ILE A 105 -25.78 -16.46 8.14
CA ILE A 105 -25.60 -14.99 8.16
C ILE A 105 -26.76 -14.27 8.87
N SER A 106 -27.99 -14.73 8.70
CA SER A 106 -29.17 -14.12 9.34
C SER A 106 -29.13 -14.17 10.86
N ALA A 107 -28.47 -15.17 11.45
CA ALA A 107 -28.28 -15.24 12.90
C ALA A 107 -27.23 -14.23 13.39
N TRP A 108 -26.15 -14.04 12.63
CA TRP A 108 -25.13 -13.03 12.92
C TRP A 108 -25.70 -11.61 12.91
N ARG A 109 -26.53 -11.28 11.91
CA ARG A 109 -27.17 -9.96 11.82
C ARG A 109 -28.06 -9.66 13.02
N LYS A 110 -28.75 -10.67 13.58
CA LYS A 110 -29.54 -10.49 14.80
C LYS A 110 -28.71 -10.16 16.05
N ILE A 111 -27.40 -10.35 16.01
CA ILE A 111 -26.47 -10.05 17.11
C ILE A 111 -25.71 -8.75 16.83
N PHE A 112 -25.16 -8.58 15.62
CA PHE A 112 -24.19 -7.52 15.31
C PHE A 112 -24.66 -6.45 14.32
N ASP A 113 -25.85 -6.56 13.72
CA ASP A 113 -26.40 -5.53 12.81
C ASP A 113 -27.35 -4.62 13.60
N PRO A 114 -27.00 -3.35 13.89
CA PRO A 114 -27.82 -2.47 14.73
C PRO A 114 -29.25 -2.27 14.21
N GLY A 115 -29.47 -2.40 12.89
CA GLY A 115 -30.80 -2.26 12.30
C GLY A 115 -31.71 -3.49 12.48
N ILE A 116 -31.15 -4.64 12.85
CA ILE A 116 -31.86 -5.93 12.93
C ILE A 116 -31.58 -6.67 14.26
N GLN A 117 -30.76 -6.08 15.13
CA GLN A 117 -30.33 -6.67 16.40
C GLN A 117 -31.54 -7.02 17.28
N ARG A 118 -31.45 -8.17 17.98
CA ARG A 118 -32.46 -8.62 18.93
C ARG A 118 -31.80 -8.88 20.28
N ASP A 119 -32.30 -8.23 21.33
CA ASP A 119 -31.80 -8.41 22.72
C ASP A 119 -31.74 -9.89 23.12
N SER A 120 -32.77 -10.68 22.77
CA SER A 120 -32.79 -12.13 23.04
C SER A 120 -31.64 -12.89 22.36
N ALA A 121 -31.21 -12.47 21.16
CA ALA A 121 -30.11 -13.12 20.45
C ALA A 121 -28.76 -12.72 21.03
N VAL A 122 -28.60 -11.46 21.47
CA VAL A 122 -27.39 -10.97 22.14
C VAL A 122 -27.22 -11.66 23.49
N ARG A 123 -28.31 -11.82 24.27
CA ARG A 123 -28.29 -12.56 25.54
C ARG A 123 -27.93 -14.03 25.34
N GLU A 124 -28.56 -14.71 24.38
CA GLU A 124 -28.20 -16.10 24.07
C GLU A 124 -26.72 -16.23 23.70
N PHE A 125 -26.19 -15.26 22.96
CA PHE A 125 -24.79 -15.24 22.57
C PHE A 125 -23.85 -14.99 23.77
N TYR A 126 -24.19 -14.05 24.65
CA TYR A 126 -23.47 -13.79 25.90
C TYR A 126 -23.40 -15.04 26.79
N GLU A 127 -24.54 -15.70 27.00
CA GLU A 127 -24.61 -16.90 27.84
C GLU A 127 -23.76 -18.03 27.28
N ARG A 128 -23.75 -18.23 25.96
CA ARG A 128 -22.88 -19.23 25.31
C ARG A 128 -21.40 -18.94 25.52
N ILE A 129 -20.98 -17.67 25.46
CA ILE A 129 -19.59 -17.30 25.74
C ILE A 129 -19.29 -17.57 27.22
N ARG A 130 -20.15 -17.11 28.13
CA ARG A 130 -19.96 -17.28 29.57
C ARG A 130 -19.85 -18.76 30.00
N GLU A 131 -20.64 -19.63 29.37
CA GLU A 131 -20.67 -21.07 29.65
C GLU A 131 -19.55 -21.85 28.94
N ASP A 132 -18.71 -21.21 28.12
CA ASP A 132 -17.65 -21.89 27.38
C ASP A 132 -16.68 -22.62 28.34
N ALA A 133 -16.37 -23.87 28.00
CA ALA A 133 -15.55 -24.74 28.82
C ALA A 133 -14.05 -24.40 28.75
N ASN A 134 -13.62 -23.64 27.74
CA ASN A 134 -12.20 -23.35 27.49
C ASN A 134 -11.66 -22.18 28.33
N PHE A 135 -12.53 -21.39 28.98
CA PHE A 135 -12.10 -20.34 29.91
C PHE A 135 -11.51 -20.93 31.19
N GLN A 136 -10.39 -20.38 31.61
CA GLN A 136 -9.80 -20.66 32.92
C GLN A 136 -10.70 -20.12 34.05
N PRO A 137 -10.61 -20.65 35.29
CA PRO A 137 -11.43 -20.19 36.40
C PRO A 137 -11.35 -18.68 36.64
N GLU A 138 -10.16 -18.09 36.48
CA GLU A 138 -9.91 -16.65 36.60
C GLU A 138 -10.64 -15.85 35.50
N GLU A 139 -10.62 -16.32 34.26
CA GLU A 139 -11.37 -15.74 33.14
C GLU A 139 -12.89 -15.82 33.38
N LYS A 140 -13.38 -16.91 33.99
CA LYS A 140 -14.81 -17.05 34.32
C LYS A 140 -15.26 -16.04 35.37
N GLN A 141 -14.40 -15.72 36.34
CA GLN A 141 -14.70 -14.71 37.36
C GLN A 141 -14.91 -13.32 36.73
N ASN A 142 -14.17 -12.96 35.67
CA ASN A 142 -14.36 -11.69 34.96
C ASN A 142 -15.78 -11.55 34.37
N PHE A 143 -16.43 -12.64 33.97
CA PHE A 143 -17.84 -12.62 33.52
C PHE A 143 -18.84 -12.42 34.66
N GLU A 144 -18.52 -12.86 35.87
CA GLU A 144 -19.37 -12.66 37.04
C GLU A 144 -19.34 -11.19 37.51
N GLU A 145 -18.19 -10.54 37.32
CA GLU A 145 -17.97 -9.13 37.66
C GLU A 145 -18.45 -8.18 36.55
N ALA A 146 -18.44 -8.62 35.29
CA ALA A 146 -18.89 -7.83 34.15
C ALA A 146 -20.43 -7.77 34.03
N ARG A 147 -20.96 -6.56 33.85
CA ARG A 147 -22.38 -6.35 33.58
C ARG A 147 -22.72 -6.61 32.12
N PHE A 148 -23.88 -7.21 31.84
CA PHE A 148 -24.36 -7.48 30.48
C PHE A 148 -24.44 -6.21 29.61
N GLU A 149 -24.73 -5.05 30.20
CA GLU A 149 -24.76 -3.77 29.49
C GLU A 149 -23.39 -3.45 28.84
N LYS A 150 -22.28 -3.81 29.49
CA LYS A 150 -20.94 -3.64 28.91
C LYS A 150 -20.69 -4.59 27.75
N PHE A 151 -21.23 -5.80 27.82
CA PHE A 151 -21.19 -6.73 26.70
C PHE A 151 -22.01 -6.22 25.51
N LEU A 152 -23.16 -5.59 25.77
CA LEU A 152 -23.96 -4.95 24.72
C LEU A 152 -23.22 -3.79 24.05
N ASP A 153 -22.51 -2.96 24.82
CA ASP A 153 -21.64 -1.90 24.29
C ASP A 153 -20.56 -2.51 23.37
N PHE A 154 -19.86 -3.55 23.84
CA PHE A 154 -18.84 -4.26 23.06
C PHE A 154 -19.40 -4.86 21.76
N VAL A 155 -20.55 -5.54 21.82
CA VAL A 155 -21.22 -6.09 20.63
C VAL A 155 -21.61 -5.00 19.64
N SER A 156 -22.01 -3.82 20.13
CA SER A 156 -22.38 -2.67 19.29
C SER A 156 -21.17 -2.06 18.58
N SER A 157 -19.99 -2.14 19.20
CA SER A 157 -18.69 -1.76 18.61
C SER A 157 -18.04 -2.88 17.79
N THR A 158 -18.68 -4.05 17.70
CA THR A 158 -18.16 -5.21 16.96
C THR A 158 -18.76 -5.32 15.56
N LYS A 159 -17.93 -5.47 14.53
CA LYS A 159 -18.33 -5.61 13.13
C LYS A 159 -17.87 -6.96 12.57
N ILE A 160 -18.82 -7.75 12.05
CA ILE A 160 -18.54 -9.06 11.44
C ILE A 160 -18.58 -8.93 9.91
N HIS A 161 -17.49 -9.28 9.25
CA HIS A 161 -17.32 -9.21 7.80
C HIS A 161 -17.29 -10.61 7.22
N LYS A 162 -18.23 -10.94 6.32
CA LYS A 162 -18.09 -12.07 5.41
C LYS A 162 -17.39 -11.58 4.14
N ALA A 163 -16.13 -11.93 3.97
CA ALA A 163 -15.38 -11.54 2.78
C ALA A 163 -14.38 -12.64 2.40
N SER A 164 -14.40 -13.08 1.14
CA SER A 164 -13.31 -13.92 0.64
C SER A 164 -12.08 -13.05 0.33
N TYR A 165 -10.93 -13.69 0.12
CA TYR A 165 -9.71 -13.00 -0.32
C TYR A 165 -9.97 -12.18 -1.59
N GLU A 166 -10.66 -12.76 -2.58
CA GLU A 166 -10.97 -12.13 -3.86
C GLU A 166 -11.86 -10.89 -3.69
N VAL A 167 -12.87 -10.98 -2.81
CA VAL A 167 -13.77 -9.85 -2.52
C VAL A 167 -13.00 -8.73 -1.84
N LEU A 168 -12.17 -9.04 -0.84
CA LEU A 168 -11.33 -8.04 -0.18
C LEU A 168 -10.36 -7.40 -1.16
N LYS A 169 -9.76 -8.19 -2.05
CA LYS A 169 -8.85 -7.69 -3.09
C LYS A 169 -9.52 -6.74 -4.05
N MET A 170 -10.67 -7.14 -4.60
CA MET A 170 -11.46 -6.28 -5.49
C MET A 170 -11.83 -4.96 -4.80
N ASP A 171 -12.25 -5.00 -3.54
CA ASP A 171 -12.57 -3.80 -2.77
C ASP A 171 -11.34 -2.95 -2.48
N THR A 172 -10.22 -3.56 -2.09
CA THR A 172 -8.94 -2.89 -1.90
C THR A 172 -8.49 -2.17 -3.16
N ASP A 173 -8.52 -2.84 -4.31
CA ASP A 173 -8.11 -2.26 -5.59
C ASP A 173 -9.05 -1.12 -5.98
N ARG A 174 -10.36 -1.26 -5.77
CA ARG A 174 -11.33 -0.18 -5.98
C ARG A 174 -11.03 1.03 -5.08
N LEU A 175 -10.72 0.79 -3.82
CA LEU A 175 -10.41 1.83 -2.84
C LEU A 175 -9.10 2.55 -3.18
N GLN A 176 -8.05 1.81 -3.54
CA GLN A 176 -6.75 2.36 -3.96
C GLN A 176 -6.86 3.18 -5.24
N ASN A 177 -7.76 2.80 -6.14
CA ASN A 177 -8.07 3.55 -7.35
C ASN A 177 -9.04 4.71 -7.13
N SER A 178 -9.62 4.82 -5.93
CA SER A 178 -10.47 5.94 -5.55
C SER A 178 -9.67 6.99 -4.79
N ASP A 179 -10.03 8.26 -4.95
CA ASP A 179 -9.48 9.33 -4.12
C ASP A 179 -10.21 9.44 -2.77
N LYS A 180 -11.16 8.54 -2.47
CA LYS A 180 -12.07 8.63 -1.32
C LYS A 180 -11.36 8.75 0.03
N TYR A 181 -10.25 8.04 0.19
CA TYR A 181 -9.46 8.01 1.42
C TYR A 181 -8.04 8.58 1.22
N GLN A 182 -7.76 9.13 0.03
CA GLN A 182 -6.53 9.89 -0.19
C GLN A 182 -6.69 11.26 0.45
N ILE A 183 -6.04 11.45 1.60
CA ILE A 183 -5.92 12.77 2.20
C ILE A 183 -4.97 13.57 1.34
N ASN A 184 -5.52 14.48 0.56
CA ASN A 184 -4.72 15.36 -0.27
C ASN A 184 -4.19 16.52 0.58
N GLN A 185 -3.22 16.23 1.44
CA GLN A 185 -2.53 17.25 2.26
C GLN A 185 -1.83 18.34 1.39
N PHE A 186 -1.73 18.11 0.07
CA PHE A 186 -1.12 19.01 -0.91
C PHE A 186 -2.10 19.58 -1.94
N ILE A 187 -3.41 19.32 -1.83
CA ILE A 187 -4.42 20.24 -2.39
C ILE A 187 -4.80 21.19 -1.26
N SER A 188 -3.86 22.04 -0.84
CA SER A 188 -4.28 23.43 -0.82
C SER A 188 -4.53 23.76 -2.29
N GLU A 189 -5.75 24.18 -2.64
CA GLU A 189 -5.93 24.86 -3.92
C GLU A 189 -4.84 25.93 -3.96
N ARG A 190 -3.84 25.73 -4.82
CA ARG A 190 -2.85 26.76 -5.02
C ARG A 190 -3.62 27.99 -5.47
N GLU A 191 -3.32 29.12 -4.86
CA GLU A 191 -3.78 30.43 -5.32
C GLU A 191 -3.81 30.43 -6.85
N PRO A 192 -4.97 30.75 -7.45
CA PRO A 192 -5.11 30.82 -8.89
C PRO A 192 -3.90 31.47 -9.56
N LEU A 193 -3.39 30.84 -10.62
CA LEU A 193 -2.37 31.48 -11.45
C LEU A 193 -3.01 32.68 -12.16
N ASN A 194 -2.82 33.85 -11.59
CA ASN A 194 -3.35 35.12 -12.07
C ASN A 194 -2.57 35.69 -13.25
N GLU A 195 -1.37 35.16 -13.51
CA GLU A 195 -0.50 35.53 -14.61
C GLU A 195 0.01 34.27 -15.34
N ALA A 196 0.24 34.39 -16.65
CA ALA A 196 0.83 33.31 -17.44
C ALA A 196 2.22 32.99 -16.91
N SER A 197 2.48 31.72 -16.63
CA SER A 197 3.74 31.30 -16.01
C SER A 197 4.35 30.10 -16.74
N GLN A 198 5.68 30.02 -16.65
CA GLN A 198 6.45 28.89 -17.15
C GLN A 198 6.77 27.98 -15.97
N LEU A 199 6.12 26.83 -15.89
CA LEU A 199 6.39 25.84 -14.87
C LEU A 199 7.44 24.84 -15.36
N ASN A 200 8.36 24.47 -14.48
CA ASN A 200 9.22 23.32 -14.72
C ASN A 200 8.43 22.04 -14.45
N ALA A 201 8.28 21.15 -15.45
CA ALA A 201 7.60 19.89 -15.25
C ALA A 201 8.37 18.98 -14.28
N ASN A 202 7.65 18.42 -13.31
CA ASN A 202 8.13 17.44 -12.34
C ASN A 202 7.77 15.99 -12.73
N PHE A 203 7.70 15.73 -14.03
CA PHE A 203 7.29 14.45 -14.61
C PHE A 203 7.87 14.31 -16.03
N GLY A 204 7.91 13.10 -16.55
CA GLY A 204 8.36 12.78 -17.91
C GLY A 204 7.31 12.00 -18.68
N LYS A 205 7.34 12.10 -20.01
CA LYS A 205 6.49 11.27 -20.88
C LYS A 205 7.16 9.91 -21.06
N LEU A 206 6.40 8.83 -20.93
CA LEU A 206 6.86 7.48 -21.30
C LEU A 206 6.84 7.36 -22.83
N ASP A 207 8.02 7.27 -23.42
CA ASP A 207 8.25 7.31 -24.88
C ASP A 207 9.69 6.85 -25.22
N PRO A 208 9.88 5.73 -25.96
CA PRO A 208 8.84 4.83 -26.45
C PRO A 208 8.13 4.04 -25.35
N LEU A 209 6.96 3.50 -25.68
CA LEU A 209 6.25 2.49 -24.89
C LEU A 209 6.73 1.08 -25.29
N PRO A 210 6.50 0.04 -24.46
CA PRO A 210 6.72 -1.34 -24.84
C PRO A 210 6.04 -1.67 -26.18
N THR A 211 6.68 -2.53 -26.97
CA THR A 211 6.17 -2.96 -28.28
C THR A 211 5.10 -4.04 -28.13
N ASN A 212 5.40 -5.04 -27.29
CA ASN A 212 4.66 -6.29 -27.18
C ASN A 212 3.92 -6.36 -25.83
N LEU A 213 2.73 -6.93 -25.88
CA LEU A 213 1.99 -7.41 -24.73
C LEU A 213 1.75 -8.91 -24.93
N TYR A 214 2.16 -9.71 -23.97
CA TYR A 214 1.92 -11.15 -23.98
C TYR A 214 0.63 -11.43 -23.21
N VAL A 215 -0.32 -12.10 -23.85
CA VAL A 215 -1.66 -12.35 -23.31
C VAL A 215 -1.93 -13.84 -23.34
N GLY A 216 -2.22 -14.44 -22.20
CA GLY A 216 -2.56 -15.86 -22.07
C GLY A 216 -3.85 -16.08 -21.29
N PHE A 217 -4.55 -17.19 -21.54
CA PHE A 217 -5.69 -17.59 -20.72
C PHE A 217 -5.23 -18.25 -19.42
N LEU A 218 -5.97 -17.97 -18.35
CA LEU A 218 -5.77 -18.63 -17.06
C LEU A 218 -6.48 -19.98 -17.05
N ASP A 219 -5.78 -21.01 -16.59
CA ASP A 219 -6.40 -22.31 -16.33
C ASP A 219 -7.19 -22.22 -15.02
N SER A 220 -8.51 -22.08 -15.16
CA SER A 220 -9.44 -21.93 -14.03
C SER A 220 -9.42 -23.10 -13.04
N SER A 221 -8.88 -24.28 -13.42
CA SER A 221 -8.80 -25.44 -12.53
C SER A 221 -7.67 -25.33 -11.51
N VAL A 222 -6.65 -24.53 -11.80
CA VAL A 222 -5.45 -24.35 -10.97
C VAL A 222 -5.20 -22.89 -10.57
N PHE A 223 -5.79 -21.93 -11.27
CA PHE A 223 -5.60 -20.52 -10.98
C PHE A 223 -6.21 -20.13 -9.64
N ASP A 224 -5.36 -19.55 -8.80
CA ASP A 224 -5.71 -18.98 -7.52
C ASP A 224 -5.23 -17.53 -7.49
N SER A 225 -6.10 -16.59 -7.12
CA SER A 225 -5.79 -15.16 -7.11
C SER A 225 -4.59 -14.79 -6.20
N ARG A 226 -4.25 -15.68 -5.25
CA ARG A 226 -3.10 -15.57 -4.34
C ARG A 226 -1.77 -15.90 -5.00
N VAL A 227 -1.76 -16.52 -6.18
CA VAL A 227 -0.54 -16.71 -6.97
C VAL A 227 0.21 -15.39 -7.16
N GLN A 228 -0.53 -14.27 -7.20
CA GLN A 228 0.02 -12.92 -7.32
C GLN A 228 0.90 -12.49 -6.14
N ASN A 229 0.71 -13.06 -4.94
CA ASN A 229 1.57 -12.82 -3.77
C ASN A 229 2.94 -13.50 -3.93
N THR A 230 3.01 -14.56 -4.73
CA THR A 230 4.24 -15.33 -4.97
C THR A 230 5.09 -14.76 -6.11
N ILE A 231 4.52 -13.85 -6.90
CA ILE A 231 5.20 -13.19 -8.00
C ILE A 231 6.00 -12.00 -7.45
N PRO A 232 7.27 -11.80 -7.86
CA PRO A 232 8.03 -10.62 -7.47
C PRO A 232 7.24 -9.34 -7.75
N ARG A 233 7.20 -8.40 -6.80
CA ARG A 233 6.37 -7.18 -6.91
C ARG A 233 6.67 -6.34 -8.16
N THR A 234 7.90 -6.43 -8.65
CA THR A 234 8.39 -5.74 -9.85
C THR A 234 8.13 -6.51 -11.15
N ALA A 235 7.79 -7.80 -11.10
CA ALA A 235 7.54 -8.56 -12.31
C ALA A 235 6.24 -8.05 -13.00
N PRO A 236 6.29 -7.63 -14.27
CA PRO A 236 5.21 -6.89 -14.93
C PRO A 236 4.10 -7.83 -15.41
N PHE A 237 3.40 -8.45 -14.45
CA PHE A 237 2.23 -9.29 -14.68
C PHE A 237 0.97 -8.61 -14.15
N TRP A 238 -0.11 -8.72 -14.90
CA TRP A 238 -1.45 -8.25 -14.54
C TRP A 238 -2.47 -9.37 -14.84
N PHE A 239 -3.46 -9.53 -13.96
CA PHE A 239 -4.42 -10.62 -14.05
C PHE A 239 -5.82 -10.03 -14.01
N GLU A 240 -6.59 -10.24 -15.07
CA GLU A 240 -7.93 -9.68 -15.20
C GLU A 240 -8.72 -10.46 -16.26
N ASN A 241 -10.03 -10.59 -16.07
CA ASN A 241 -10.93 -11.22 -17.05
C ASN A 241 -10.48 -12.61 -17.55
N ASN A 242 -10.07 -13.49 -16.63
CA ASN A 242 -9.55 -14.83 -16.91
C ASN A 242 -8.31 -14.85 -17.84
N ARG A 243 -7.54 -13.76 -17.83
CA ARG A 243 -6.30 -13.62 -18.61
C ARG A 243 -5.16 -13.15 -17.73
N VAL A 244 -3.96 -13.54 -18.14
CA VAL A 244 -2.71 -12.94 -17.70
C VAL A 244 -2.17 -12.05 -18.81
N TYR A 245 -1.70 -10.87 -18.43
CA TYR A 245 -1.08 -9.87 -19.28
C TYR A 245 0.34 -9.65 -18.79
N SER A 246 1.32 -9.67 -19.68
CA SER A 246 2.75 -9.56 -19.35
C SER A 246 3.51 -8.67 -20.31
N LEU A 247 4.49 -7.93 -19.80
CA LEU A 247 5.52 -7.27 -20.62
C LEU A 247 6.78 -8.14 -20.81
N ARG A 248 6.84 -9.33 -20.22
CA ARG A 248 7.90 -10.31 -20.44
C ARG A 248 7.41 -11.46 -21.31
N PRO A 249 8.28 -12.04 -22.16
CA PRO A 249 7.90 -13.18 -23.00
C PRO A 249 7.66 -14.45 -22.17
N PRO A 250 6.99 -15.48 -22.74
CA PRO A 250 6.58 -16.69 -22.03
C PRO A 250 7.72 -17.48 -21.36
N ASP A 251 8.91 -17.46 -21.93
CA ASP A 251 10.13 -18.10 -21.41
C ASP A 251 10.66 -17.43 -20.13
N GLU A 252 10.20 -16.22 -19.82
CA GLU A 252 10.49 -15.50 -18.58
C GLU A 252 9.33 -15.55 -17.57
N PHE A 253 8.28 -16.33 -17.84
CA PHE A 253 7.19 -16.48 -16.88
C PHE A 253 7.72 -17.17 -15.63
N PRO A 254 7.56 -16.57 -14.43
CA PRO A 254 7.98 -17.25 -13.21
C PRO A 254 7.08 -18.49 -13.02
N GLY A 255 7.64 -19.56 -12.45
CA GLY A 255 6.96 -20.86 -12.35
C GLY A 255 5.50 -20.83 -11.83
N PRO A 256 5.11 -19.98 -10.87
CA PRO A 256 3.71 -19.83 -10.47
C PRO A 256 2.78 -19.33 -11.59
N VAL A 257 3.25 -18.40 -12.43
CA VAL A 257 2.50 -17.88 -13.58
C VAL A 257 2.42 -18.91 -14.68
N GLU A 258 3.55 -19.55 -15.00
CA GLU A 258 3.62 -20.62 -16.00
C GLU A 258 2.63 -21.75 -15.68
N ARG A 259 2.58 -22.21 -14.41
CA ARG A 259 1.67 -23.28 -13.99
C ARG A 259 0.19 -22.92 -14.01
N THR A 260 -0.15 -21.63 -13.97
CA THR A 260 -1.55 -21.17 -13.92
C THR A 260 -2.04 -20.61 -15.25
N THR A 261 -1.18 -20.60 -16.26
CA THR A 261 -1.47 -20.10 -17.60
C THR A 261 -1.52 -21.27 -18.57
N GLU A 262 -2.52 -21.30 -19.45
CA GLU A 262 -2.55 -22.20 -20.59
C GLU A 262 -1.48 -21.73 -21.61
N MET A 263 -0.24 -22.21 -21.45
CA MET A 263 0.94 -21.66 -22.14
C MET A 263 0.87 -21.72 -23.68
N ASP A 264 0.10 -22.66 -24.22
CA ASP A 264 -0.18 -22.79 -25.66
C ASP A 264 -1.13 -21.72 -26.20
N THR A 265 -1.83 -21.00 -25.32
CA THR A 265 -2.73 -19.89 -25.68
C THR A 265 -2.05 -18.53 -25.73
N VAL A 266 -0.78 -18.44 -25.30
CA VAL A 266 -0.13 -17.14 -25.15
C VAL A 266 0.10 -16.50 -26.53
N SER A 267 -0.58 -15.37 -26.76
CA SER A 267 -0.46 -14.57 -27.97
C SER A 267 0.29 -13.26 -27.72
N VAL A 268 0.82 -12.66 -28.78
CA VAL A 268 1.48 -11.36 -28.75
C VAL A 268 0.58 -10.31 -29.38
N GLU A 269 0.31 -9.25 -28.65
CA GLU A 269 -0.48 -8.10 -29.10
C GLU A 269 0.36 -6.81 -29.04
N PRO A 270 0.07 -5.79 -29.87
CA PRO A 270 0.72 -4.49 -29.74
C PRO A 270 0.28 -3.80 -28.43
N PHE A 271 1.22 -3.58 -27.51
CA PHE A 271 0.92 -2.96 -26.20
C PHE A 271 0.27 -1.59 -26.37
N SER A 272 0.77 -0.77 -27.30
CA SER A 272 0.26 0.58 -27.55
C SER A 272 -1.22 0.59 -27.95
N SER A 273 -1.68 -0.36 -28.76
CA SER A 273 -3.08 -0.48 -29.17
C SER A 273 -3.97 -0.89 -27.99
N TRP A 274 -3.58 -1.95 -27.28
CA TRP A 274 -4.31 -2.45 -26.10
C TRP A 274 -4.44 -1.38 -25.00
N ALA A 275 -3.36 -0.64 -24.74
CA ALA A 275 -3.32 0.40 -23.71
C ALA A 275 -4.13 1.67 -24.05
N GLN A 276 -4.67 1.82 -25.26
CA GLN A 276 -5.58 2.94 -25.59
C GLN A 276 -7.02 2.69 -25.14
N GLU A 277 -7.42 1.43 -24.98
CA GLU A 277 -8.77 1.08 -24.55
C GLU A 277 -9.00 1.50 -23.09
N SER A 278 -10.17 2.08 -22.81
CA SER A 278 -10.48 2.66 -21.50
C SER A 278 -10.45 1.64 -20.37
N GLU A 279 -10.89 0.41 -20.64
CA GLU A 279 -10.89 -0.68 -19.66
C GLU A 279 -9.46 -1.15 -19.30
N ASN A 280 -8.53 -1.06 -20.24
CA ASN A 280 -7.15 -1.53 -20.05
C ASN A 280 -6.23 -0.48 -19.40
N LYS A 281 -6.70 0.75 -19.17
CA LYS A 281 -5.87 1.84 -18.62
C LYS A 281 -5.26 1.50 -17.27
N LEU A 282 -5.99 0.79 -16.41
CA LEU A 282 -5.46 0.36 -15.11
C LEU A 282 -4.35 -0.68 -15.26
N GLY A 283 -4.60 -1.73 -16.06
CA GLY A 283 -3.63 -2.76 -16.37
C GLY A 283 -2.36 -2.17 -17.00
N ALA A 284 -2.50 -1.30 -17.99
CA ALA A 284 -1.39 -0.63 -18.66
C ALA A 284 -0.52 0.20 -17.70
N LYS A 285 -1.14 1.03 -16.84
CA LYS A 285 -0.40 1.81 -15.83
C LYS A 285 0.36 0.88 -14.87
N THR A 286 -0.27 -0.21 -14.42
CA THR A 286 0.33 -1.17 -13.49
C THR A 286 1.50 -1.93 -14.13
N LEU A 287 1.34 -2.41 -15.36
CA LEU A 287 2.40 -3.11 -16.11
C LEU A 287 3.60 -2.20 -16.34
N LEU A 288 3.39 -0.98 -16.84
CA LEU A 288 4.44 0.02 -17.02
C LEU A 288 5.14 0.34 -15.71
N MET A 289 4.37 0.53 -14.63
CA MET A 289 4.91 0.80 -13.31
C MET A 289 5.85 -0.31 -12.83
N LYS A 290 5.38 -1.55 -12.91
CA LYS A 290 6.13 -2.73 -12.48
C LYS A 290 7.42 -2.89 -13.28
N GLU A 291 7.37 -2.74 -14.61
CA GLU A 291 8.57 -2.85 -15.44
C GLU A 291 9.58 -1.72 -15.19
N ILE A 292 9.11 -0.48 -14.97
CA ILE A 292 9.98 0.62 -14.55
C ILE A 292 10.66 0.29 -13.21
N CYS A 293 9.91 -0.22 -12.23
CA CYS A 293 10.48 -0.66 -10.95
C CYS A 293 11.49 -1.80 -11.14
N ARG A 294 11.17 -2.80 -11.97
CA ARG A 294 12.07 -3.92 -12.30
C ARG A 294 13.39 -3.39 -12.84
N ASN A 295 13.35 -2.57 -13.89
CA ASN A 295 14.53 -2.03 -14.54
C ASN A 295 15.43 -1.20 -13.60
N ILE A 296 14.87 -0.62 -12.54
CA ILE A 296 15.65 0.10 -11.53
C ILE A 296 16.24 -0.85 -10.48
N VAL A 297 15.46 -1.82 -10.03
CA VAL A 297 15.86 -2.78 -8.99
C VAL A 297 16.87 -3.80 -9.51
N THR A 298 16.70 -4.29 -10.75
CA THR A 298 17.59 -5.29 -11.37
C THR A 298 18.81 -4.66 -12.04
N ARG A 299 18.94 -3.32 -11.98
CA ARG A 299 20.08 -2.65 -12.58
C ARG A 299 21.32 -2.95 -11.75
N GLU A 300 22.31 -3.57 -12.37
CA GLU A 300 23.67 -3.56 -11.83
C GLU A 300 24.14 -2.09 -11.80
N PHE A 301 24.04 -1.45 -10.64
CA PHE A 301 24.77 -0.23 -10.37
C PHE A 301 26.23 -0.64 -10.22
N SER A 302 26.92 -0.85 -11.34
CA SER A 302 28.34 -1.19 -11.38
C SER A 302 29.11 -0.18 -10.52
N SER A 303 29.53 -0.59 -9.32
CA SER A 303 30.66 -0.08 -8.54
C SER A 303 30.82 1.45 -8.30
N THR A 304 29.86 2.32 -8.59
CA THR A 304 30.17 3.76 -8.77
C THR A 304 29.70 4.73 -7.69
N PHE A 305 28.91 4.36 -6.68
CA PHE A 305 28.24 5.40 -5.87
C PHE A 305 28.17 5.20 -4.35
N ASN A 306 28.49 4.03 -3.81
CA ASN A 306 28.39 3.84 -2.36
C ASN A 306 29.70 4.21 -1.66
N LYS A 307 29.77 5.40 -1.07
CA LYS A 307 30.84 5.73 -0.11
C LYS A 307 30.41 5.35 1.30
N ASN A 308 31.27 4.66 2.04
CA ASN A 308 31.12 4.54 3.49
C ASN A 308 31.48 5.88 4.18
N ALA A 309 31.35 5.94 5.50
CA ALA A 309 31.68 7.14 6.28
C ALA A 309 33.15 7.59 6.14
N SER A 310 34.07 6.69 5.76
CA SER A 310 35.48 6.98 5.45
C SER A 310 35.72 7.38 3.98
N GLY A 311 34.69 7.39 3.13
CA GLY A 311 34.79 7.79 1.72
C GLY A 311 35.18 6.68 0.75
N GLU A 312 35.26 5.42 1.20
CA GLU A 312 35.65 4.26 0.41
C GLU A 312 34.44 3.62 -0.30
N TYR A 313 34.67 3.13 -1.52
CA TYR A 313 33.65 2.49 -2.34
C TYR A 313 33.45 1.02 -1.99
N TYR A 314 32.20 0.55 -1.92
CA TYR A 314 31.87 -0.88 -1.79
C TYR A 314 30.75 -1.31 -2.75
N GLU A 315 30.82 -2.56 -3.21
CA GLU A 315 29.79 -3.19 -4.03
C GLU A 315 28.67 -3.75 -3.16
N SER A 316 27.42 -3.59 -3.61
CA SER A 316 26.25 -4.21 -3.02
C SER A 316 25.35 -4.68 -4.15
N ASP A 317 25.10 -6.00 -4.18
CA ASP A 317 24.28 -6.66 -5.20
C ASP A 317 22.78 -6.31 -5.10
N ASP A 318 22.41 -5.40 -4.19
CA ASP A 318 21.06 -5.35 -3.63
C ASP A 318 20.65 -3.91 -3.24
N TYR A 319 21.04 -2.95 -4.06
CA TYR A 319 21.05 -1.51 -3.75
C TYR A 319 19.68 -0.84 -3.56
N CYS A 320 18.64 -1.32 -4.25
CA CYS A 320 17.29 -0.76 -4.18
C CYS A 320 16.25 -1.87 -4.05
N GLN A 321 15.21 -1.65 -3.25
CA GLN A 321 14.06 -2.54 -3.14
C GLN A 321 12.77 -1.82 -3.50
N CYS A 322 11.87 -2.55 -4.14
CA CYS A 322 10.51 -2.10 -4.39
C CYS A 322 9.57 -2.60 -3.30
N VAL A 323 8.96 -1.70 -2.54
CA VAL A 323 7.98 -2.00 -1.48
C VAL A 323 6.61 -1.48 -1.88
N LYS A 324 5.54 -2.20 -1.52
CA LYS A 324 4.16 -1.72 -1.66
C LYS A 324 3.71 -1.16 -0.32
N TYR A 325 3.26 0.09 -0.28
CA TYR A 325 2.74 0.74 0.93
C TYR A 325 1.51 1.57 0.56
N ARG A 326 0.38 1.37 1.25
CA ARG A 326 -0.89 2.06 0.94
C ARG A 326 -1.29 1.99 -0.53
N GLY A 327 -1.08 0.82 -1.15
CA GLY A 327 -1.40 0.59 -2.56
C GLY A 327 -0.37 1.09 -3.57
N ASP A 328 0.55 1.97 -3.17
CA ASP A 328 1.55 2.56 -4.06
C ASP A 328 2.88 1.80 -4.01
N TYR A 329 3.62 1.87 -5.13
CA TYR A 329 4.97 1.33 -5.25
C TYR A 329 6.01 2.39 -4.87
N TYR A 330 6.85 2.04 -3.91
CA TYR A 330 7.97 2.86 -3.46
C TYR A 330 9.28 2.14 -3.74
N LEU A 331 10.23 2.89 -4.28
CA LEU A 331 11.61 2.46 -4.36
C LEU A 331 12.35 2.99 -3.13
N LEU A 332 12.94 2.05 -2.38
CA LEU A 332 13.70 2.31 -1.17
C LEU A 332 15.15 1.88 -1.40
N PHE A 333 16.10 2.76 -1.14
CA PHE A 333 17.51 2.38 -1.17
C PHE A 333 17.83 1.58 0.09
N LYS A 334 18.47 0.42 -0.09
CA LYS A 334 18.87 -0.41 1.04
C LYS A 334 20.05 0.26 1.73
N HIS A 335 19.91 0.44 3.04
CA HIS A 335 20.99 0.91 3.87
C HIS A 335 21.96 -0.25 4.15
N PRO A 336 23.28 -0.06 4.03
CA PRO A 336 24.26 -1.15 4.10
C PRO A 336 24.34 -1.84 5.47
N SER A 337 24.47 -1.06 6.54
CA SER A 337 24.53 -1.57 7.91
C SER A 337 24.43 -0.42 8.91
N LEU A 338 24.00 -0.70 10.14
CA LEU A 338 23.89 0.32 11.21
C LEU A 338 25.23 0.97 11.60
N ALA A 339 26.36 0.37 11.23
CA ALA A 339 27.68 0.93 11.46
C ALA A 339 27.99 2.13 10.53
N VAL A 340 27.20 2.30 9.45
CA VAL A 340 27.35 3.39 8.51
C VAL A 340 26.31 4.46 8.82
N GLU A 341 26.71 5.61 9.35
CA GLU A 341 25.74 6.65 9.75
C GLU A 341 24.88 7.14 8.56
N THR A 342 25.48 7.30 7.38
CA THR A 342 24.81 7.90 6.22
C THR A 342 25.19 7.20 4.92
N GLN A 343 24.26 7.19 3.97
CA GLN A 343 24.52 6.75 2.61
C GLN A 343 24.13 7.84 1.62
N HIS A 344 24.99 8.06 0.64
CA HIS A 344 24.80 9.05 -0.41
C HIS A 344 24.79 8.41 -1.80
N VAL A 345 24.08 9.03 -2.73
CA VAL A 345 24.02 8.66 -4.15
C VAL A 345 23.99 9.94 -4.96
N GLU A 346 24.90 10.09 -5.94
CA GLU A 346 25.00 11.33 -6.72
C GLU A 346 25.09 12.57 -5.80
N ASP A 347 25.91 12.44 -4.74
CA ASP A 347 26.11 13.40 -3.64
C ASP A 347 24.86 13.67 -2.77
N GLN A 348 23.74 12.98 -2.99
CA GLN A 348 22.50 13.15 -2.23
C GLN A 348 22.39 12.16 -1.08
N LEU A 349 22.10 12.65 0.12
CA LEU A 349 21.79 11.81 1.28
C LEU A 349 20.49 11.04 1.02
N ILE A 350 20.58 9.72 0.87
CA ILE A 350 19.44 8.83 0.60
C ILE A 350 19.01 8.04 1.83
N THR A 351 19.94 7.70 2.73
CA THR A 351 19.61 7.00 3.98
C THR A 351 20.48 7.50 5.13
N LYS A 352 19.93 7.52 6.35
CA LYS A 352 20.65 7.91 7.58
C LYS A 352 20.19 7.06 8.77
N VAL A 353 21.13 6.56 9.55
CA VAL A 353 20.91 5.93 10.85
C VAL A 353 20.73 7.02 11.91
N PHE A 354 19.76 6.82 12.79
CA PHE A 354 19.56 7.61 13.99
C PHE A 354 19.60 6.68 15.18
N ASP A 355 20.37 7.06 16.20
CA ASP A 355 20.65 6.26 17.38
C ASP A 355 20.57 7.16 18.62
N GLU A 356 19.35 7.58 18.95
CA GLU A 356 19.07 8.47 20.09
C GLU A 356 18.31 7.72 21.20
N GLU A 357 16.99 7.52 21.02
CA GLU A 357 16.16 6.75 21.96
C GLU A 357 15.93 5.32 21.45
N ASP A 358 15.62 5.18 20.17
CA ASP A 358 15.54 3.92 19.44
C ASP A 358 16.45 4.02 18.22
N THR A 359 17.17 2.95 17.89
CA THR A 359 17.96 2.90 16.66
C THR A 359 17.03 2.64 15.46
N PHE A 360 17.02 3.51 14.46
CA PHE A 360 16.25 3.34 13.23
C PHE A 360 16.98 3.91 12.01
N VAL A 361 16.54 3.50 10.82
CA VAL A 361 17.06 4.04 9.56
C VAL A 361 15.99 4.86 8.87
N ARG A 362 16.30 6.13 8.57
CA ARG A 362 15.50 6.96 7.66
C ARG A 362 15.94 6.71 6.23
N HIS A 363 14.97 6.48 5.36
CA HIS A 363 15.16 6.34 3.93
C HIS A 363 14.41 7.44 3.17
N ARG A 364 15.10 8.11 2.25
CA ARG A 364 14.44 8.82 1.17
C ARG A 364 13.99 7.79 0.12
N SER A 365 12.68 7.72 -0.05
CA SER A 365 12.00 6.81 -0.95
C SER A 365 11.38 7.54 -2.13
N ALA A 366 11.34 6.88 -3.28
CA ALA A 366 10.70 7.39 -4.48
C ALA A 366 9.38 6.67 -4.71
N LYS A 367 8.26 7.38 -4.52
CA LYS A 367 6.94 6.94 -4.95
C LYS A 367 6.82 7.16 -6.44
N LEU A 368 6.65 6.10 -7.20
CA LEU A 368 6.42 6.18 -8.63
C LEU A 368 4.92 6.21 -8.90
N LYS A 369 4.47 7.08 -9.82
CA LYS A 369 3.10 7.07 -10.35
C LYS A 369 3.12 7.23 -11.87
N VAL A 370 2.46 6.30 -12.57
CA VAL A 370 2.17 6.41 -14.01
C VAL A 370 0.77 6.99 -14.16
N HIS A 371 0.68 8.08 -14.92
CA HIS A 371 -0.54 8.79 -15.24
C HIS A 371 -0.89 8.58 -16.70
N ASP A 372 -2.17 8.49 -17.01
CA ASP A 372 -2.69 8.57 -18.39
C ASP A 372 -3.34 9.93 -18.57
N PHE A 373 -2.96 10.65 -19.62
CA PHE A 373 -3.57 11.91 -20.00
C PHE A 373 -3.62 12.02 -21.52
N ALA A 374 -4.82 12.19 -22.06
CA ALA A 374 -5.06 12.29 -23.51
C ALA A 374 -4.41 11.14 -24.32
N GLY A 375 -4.53 9.90 -23.83
CA GLY A 375 -4.01 8.69 -24.49
C GLY A 375 -2.48 8.56 -24.43
N ARG A 376 -1.80 9.33 -23.57
CA ARG A 376 -0.35 9.29 -23.37
C ARG A 376 -0.03 9.01 -21.91
N PHE A 377 1.03 8.23 -21.70
CA PHE A 377 1.48 7.89 -20.37
C PHE A 377 2.62 8.79 -19.89
N TYR A 378 2.57 9.16 -18.61
CA TYR A 378 3.52 10.05 -17.96
C TYR A 378 3.97 9.44 -16.63
N LEU A 379 5.26 9.52 -16.32
CA LEU A 379 5.82 9.09 -15.05
C LEU A 379 6.12 10.31 -14.18
N SER A 380 5.56 10.33 -12.97
CA SER A 380 5.93 11.25 -11.90
C SER A 380 6.64 10.52 -10.78
N ILE A 381 7.54 11.21 -10.09
CA ILE A 381 8.25 10.71 -8.92
C ILE A 381 7.95 11.66 -7.76
N LEU A 382 7.46 11.10 -6.67
CA LEU A 382 7.17 11.83 -5.44
C LEU A 382 8.10 11.31 -4.34
N VAL A 383 8.83 12.20 -3.70
CA VAL A 383 9.82 11.83 -2.69
C VAL A 383 9.15 11.78 -1.33
N ARG A 384 9.37 10.70 -0.59
CA ARG A 384 8.83 10.51 0.76
C ARG A 384 9.92 10.01 1.70
N ASN A 385 9.79 10.29 2.99
CA ASN A 385 10.58 9.61 4.01
C ASN A 385 9.84 8.34 4.44
N HIS A 386 10.55 7.24 4.49
CA HIS A 386 10.13 6.01 5.19
C HIS A 386 11.19 5.67 6.23
N PHE A 387 10.78 4.91 7.25
CA PHE A 387 11.66 4.50 8.32
C PHE A 387 11.64 2.98 8.42
N THR A 388 12.77 2.38 8.74
CA THR A 388 12.84 0.95 9.07
C THR A 388 13.48 0.77 10.43
N GLU A 389 13.09 -0.30 11.13
CA GLU A 389 13.70 -0.69 12.39
C GLU A 389 15.20 -1.02 12.21
N SER A 390 15.93 -0.96 13.32
CA SER A 390 17.31 -1.44 13.38
C SER A 390 17.35 -2.95 13.65
N GLY A 391 18.27 -3.62 12.96
CA GLY A 391 18.43 -5.08 12.98
C GLY A 391 18.38 -5.64 11.57
N GLY A 392 18.77 -6.90 11.38
CA GLY A 392 18.76 -7.54 10.05
C GLY A 392 17.38 -7.62 9.38
N LYS A 393 16.30 -7.20 10.07
CA LYS A 393 14.93 -7.15 9.58
C LYS A 393 14.61 -5.76 9.02
N ARG A 394 14.39 -5.72 7.71
CA ARG A 394 14.13 -4.51 6.90
C ARG A 394 12.65 -4.08 6.95
N THR A 395 12.02 -4.15 8.12
CA THR A 395 10.58 -3.89 8.28
C THR A 395 10.33 -2.38 8.34
N LEU A 396 9.33 -1.91 7.59
CA LEU A 396 8.91 -0.50 7.63
C LEU A 396 8.28 -0.20 9.00
N ILE A 397 8.77 0.84 9.68
CA ILE A 397 8.09 1.42 10.85
C ILE A 397 6.79 2.07 10.36
N ARG A 398 5.67 1.71 10.99
CA ARG A 398 4.31 2.13 10.62
C ARG A 398 3.60 2.80 11.80
N GLY A 399 2.41 3.34 11.55
CA GLY A 399 1.54 3.88 12.59
C GLY A 399 2.15 5.01 13.43
N PRO A 400 1.87 5.06 14.75
CA PRO A 400 2.30 6.14 15.64
C PRO A 400 3.82 6.37 15.66
N GLY A 401 4.62 5.29 15.54
CA GLY A 401 6.08 5.38 15.46
C GLY A 401 6.54 6.13 14.20
N ARG A 402 5.90 5.87 13.06
CA ARG A 402 6.17 6.59 11.80
C ARG A 402 5.79 8.06 11.91
N ASP A 403 4.64 8.39 12.51
CA ASP A 403 4.18 9.78 12.60
C ASP A 403 5.06 10.60 13.55
N ARG A 404 5.41 10.05 14.72
CA ARG A 404 6.39 10.63 15.65
C ARG A 404 7.71 10.96 14.94
N LEU A 405 8.24 10.01 14.17
CA LEU A 405 9.46 10.22 13.39
C LEU A 405 9.24 11.24 12.26
N THR A 406 8.12 11.15 11.55
CA THR A 406 7.78 12.07 10.45
C THR A 406 7.70 13.51 10.95
N ASP A 407 7.07 13.77 12.09
CA ASP A 407 6.98 15.10 12.71
C ASP A 407 8.35 15.63 13.14
N LYS A 408 9.18 14.76 13.75
CA LYS A 408 10.58 15.08 14.09
C LYS A 408 11.39 15.52 12.87
N PHE A 409 11.13 14.95 11.69
CA PHE A 409 11.83 15.27 10.43
C PHE A 409 11.10 16.29 9.52
N ASN A 410 9.87 16.68 9.86
CA ASN A 410 9.13 17.76 9.20
C ASN A 410 9.37 19.12 9.88
N GLN A 411 9.77 19.13 11.16
CA GLN A 411 10.22 20.34 11.84
C GLN A 411 11.49 20.88 11.18
N ASN A 412 11.54 22.21 11.01
CA ASN A 412 12.46 22.99 10.17
C ASN A 412 13.98 22.80 10.43
N ASP A 413 14.39 21.90 11.32
CA ASP A 413 15.78 21.68 11.73
C ASP A 413 16.59 20.85 10.72
N TYR A 414 15.92 20.09 9.85
CA TYR A 414 16.56 19.39 8.74
C TYR A 414 16.09 20.01 7.43
N THR A 415 16.88 20.95 6.90
CA THR A 415 16.69 21.64 5.62
C THR A 415 16.42 20.68 4.44
N ASN A 416 15.17 20.25 4.27
CA ASN A 416 14.68 19.61 3.05
C ASN A 416 14.32 20.73 2.08
N SER A 417 15.32 21.25 1.36
CA SER A 417 15.02 22.19 0.28
C SER A 417 14.05 21.52 -0.71
N GLN A 418 12.99 22.22 -1.09
CA GLN A 418 12.02 21.75 -2.09
C GLN A 418 12.70 21.31 -3.41
N ALA A 419 13.92 21.82 -3.70
CA ALA A 419 14.72 21.42 -4.85
C ALA A 419 15.06 19.91 -4.86
N PHE A 420 15.18 19.26 -3.70
CA PHE A 420 15.49 17.82 -3.62
C PHE A 420 14.28 16.90 -3.81
N SER A 421 13.07 17.47 -3.88
CA SER A 421 11.83 16.78 -4.26
C SER A 421 11.61 16.74 -5.78
N GLU A 422 12.48 17.41 -6.54
CA GLU A 422 12.35 17.52 -7.98
C GLU A 422 12.67 16.17 -8.66
N TYR A 423 11.70 15.67 -9.42
CA TYR A 423 11.76 14.55 -10.36
C TYR A 423 13.06 14.51 -11.16
N ARG A 424 13.59 15.66 -11.58
CA ARG A 424 14.85 15.74 -12.36
C ARG A 424 16.03 15.18 -11.58
N HIS A 425 16.11 15.43 -10.28
CA HIS A 425 17.17 14.88 -9.42
C HIS A 425 16.97 13.39 -9.19
N TRP A 426 15.72 12.98 -8.91
CA TRP A 426 15.42 11.56 -8.66
C TRP A 426 15.55 10.69 -9.90
N ARG A 427 15.28 11.24 -11.08
CA ARG A 427 15.57 10.57 -12.35
C ARG A 427 17.05 10.18 -12.45
N LYS A 428 17.96 11.08 -12.06
CA LYS A 428 19.41 10.82 -12.04
C LYS A 428 19.78 9.77 -11.01
N ILE A 429 19.28 9.91 -9.77
CA ILE A 429 19.52 8.97 -8.65
C ILE A 429 19.06 7.55 -9.02
N LEU A 430 17.92 7.42 -9.71
CA LEU A 430 17.35 6.14 -10.15
C LEU A 430 17.94 5.67 -11.50
N GLY A 431 18.90 6.39 -12.07
CA GLY A 431 19.56 6.04 -13.34
C GLY A 431 18.65 6.11 -14.57
N MET A 432 17.48 6.72 -14.49
CA MET A 432 16.47 6.78 -15.56
C MET A 432 16.86 7.70 -16.75
N ASP A 433 18.01 8.35 -16.70
CA ASP A 433 18.59 9.11 -17.83
C ASP A 433 19.34 8.21 -18.82
N LYS A 434 19.79 7.01 -18.39
CA LYS A 434 20.43 6.02 -19.24
C LYS A 434 19.34 5.16 -19.89
N THR A 435 19.21 5.20 -21.21
CA THR A 435 18.27 4.35 -21.98
C THR A 435 18.35 2.90 -21.50
N THR A 436 17.23 2.35 -21.06
CA THR A 436 17.07 0.96 -20.62
C THR A 436 16.96 0.07 -21.84
N SER A 437 18.10 -0.29 -22.43
CA SER A 437 18.20 -1.40 -23.37
C SER A 437 19.68 -1.82 -23.48
N ALA A 438 20.17 -2.61 -22.54
CA ALA A 438 21.46 -3.28 -22.69
C ALA A 438 21.31 -4.71 -23.25
N ASN A 439 20.12 -5.31 -23.12
CA ASN A 439 19.82 -6.65 -23.59
C ASN A 439 18.77 -6.62 -24.71
N ALA A 440 18.95 -7.45 -25.73
CA ALA A 440 18.09 -7.50 -26.92
C ALA A 440 16.66 -8.00 -26.62
N ASP A 441 16.45 -8.68 -25.48
CA ASP A 441 15.18 -9.28 -25.08
C ASP A 441 14.34 -8.38 -24.15
N GLU A 442 14.87 -7.21 -23.74
CA GLU A 442 14.13 -6.27 -22.89
C GLU A 442 13.35 -5.26 -23.74
N GLN A 443 12.05 -5.10 -23.44
CA GLN A 443 11.21 -4.11 -24.11
C GLN A 443 11.64 -2.69 -23.71
N GLU A 444 11.83 -1.83 -24.71
CA GLU A 444 12.27 -0.46 -24.48
C GLU A 444 11.15 0.38 -23.82
N ILE A 445 11.42 0.91 -22.63
CA ILE A 445 10.60 1.95 -22.00
C ILE A 445 11.45 3.20 -21.89
N GLY A 446 11.20 4.15 -22.79
CA GLY A 446 11.91 5.42 -22.78
C GLY A 446 11.26 6.46 -21.88
N LEU A 447 12.07 7.44 -21.47
CA LEU A 447 11.60 8.56 -20.69
C LEU A 447 12.00 9.88 -21.35
N LYS A 448 11.02 10.51 -21.98
CA LYS A 448 11.18 11.81 -22.62
C LYS A 448 10.92 12.93 -21.62
N LYS A 449 11.96 13.74 -21.37
CA LYS A 449 11.88 14.93 -20.52
C LYS A 449 10.87 15.92 -21.09
N ILE A 450 9.97 16.40 -20.23
CA ILE A 450 9.10 17.53 -20.53
C ILE A 450 9.80 18.78 -20.01
N GLY A 451 9.96 19.76 -20.91
CA GLY A 451 10.67 21.00 -20.62
C GLY A 451 9.82 21.95 -19.76
N ARG A 452 9.70 23.19 -20.23
CA ARG A 452 8.84 24.20 -19.60
C ARG A 452 7.41 24.00 -20.09
N LEU A 453 6.46 23.97 -19.15
CA LEU A 453 5.04 23.99 -19.42
C LEU A 453 4.55 25.42 -19.33
N SER A 454 3.95 25.90 -20.40
CA SER A 454 3.26 27.18 -20.40
C SER A 454 1.88 26.95 -19.82
N VAL A 455 1.60 27.57 -18.68
CA VAL A 455 0.26 27.52 -18.07
C VAL A 455 -0.37 28.89 -18.27
N GLY A 456 -1.54 28.89 -18.92
CA GLY A 456 -2.33 30.10 -19.13
C GLY A 456 -2.99 30.56 -17.82
N LYS A 457 -3.44 31.81 -17.80
CA LYS A 457 -4.27 32.34 -16.71
C LYS A 457 -5.54 31.49 -16.58
N ARG A 458 -5.91 31.10 -15.35
CA ARG A 458 -7.20 30.39 -15.18
C ARG A 458 -8.34 31.34 -15.56
N PRO A 459 -9.41 30.83 -16.20
CA PRO A 459 -10.65 31.59 -16.32
C PRO A 459 -11.11 32.04 -14.91
N PRO A 460 -11.60 33.29 -14.76
CA PRO A 460 -12.17 33.73 -13.49
C PRO A 460 -13.41 32.89 -13.17
N GLU A 461 -13.58 32.58 -11.90
CA GLU A 461 -14.64 31.71 -11.38
C GLU A 461 -15.98 32.44 -11.29
N ASP A 462 -15.92 33.72 -10.96
CA ASP A 462 -17.09 34.58 -10.86
C ASP A 462 -16.80 36.01 -11.35
N ARG A 463 -17.85 36.83 -11.31
CA ARG A 463 -17.82 38.22 -11.76
C ARG A 463 -17.05 39.14 -10.80
N GLN A 464 -16.98 38.79 -9.52
CA GLN A 464 -16.25 39.57 -8.52
C GLN A 464 -14.74 39.42 -8.73
N GLU A 465 -14.27 38.21 -9.03
CA GLU A 465 -12.87 37.94 -9.37
C GLU A 465 -12.47 38.62 -10.70
N VAL A 466 -13.39 38.77 -11.65
CA VAL A 466 -13.17 39.59 -12.86
C VAL A 466 -12.89 41.03 -12.46
N GLU A 467 -13.74 41.64 -11.63
CA GLU A 467 -13.63 43.03 -11.21
C GLU A 467 -12.36 43.29 -10.37
N GLU A 468 -11.99 42.39 -9.46
CA GLU A 468 -10.75 42.47 -8.68
C GLU A 468 -9.50 42.37 -9.55
N ARG A 469 -9.50 41.47 -10.55
CA ARG A 469 -8.39 41.32 -11.52
C ARG A 469 -8.21 42.56 -12.41
N ASP A 470 -9.30 43.17 -12.85
CA ASP A 470 -9.27 44.39 -13.68
C ASP A 470 -8.80 45.61 -12.88
N THR A 471 -9.24 45.72 -11.61
CA THR A 471 -8.81 46.79 -10.70
C THR A 471 -7.32 46.69 -10.36
N SER A 472 -6.82 45.47 -10.16
CA SER A 472 -5.40 45.19 -9.90
C SER A 472 -4.49 45.53 -11.10
N GLN A 473 -4.96 45.30 -12.34
CA GLN A 473 -4.23 45.68 -13.55
C GLN A 473 -4.20 47.20 -13.76
N GLN A 474 -5.29 47.90 -13.48
CA GLN A 474 -5.31 49.37 -13.54
C GLN A 474 -4.39 50.00 -12.48
N GLN A 475 -4.33 49.44 -11.27
CA GLN A 475 -3.41 49.92 -10.23
C GLN A 475 -1.93 49.65 -10.55
N LYS A 476 -1.59 48.49 -11.14
CA LYS A 476 -0.23 48.23 -11.65
C LYS A 476 0.17 49.22 -12.75
N GLN A 477 -0.73 49.49 -13.70
CA GLN A 477 -0.48 50.49 -14.75
C GLN A 477 -0.30 51.90 -14.19
N LEU A 478 -1.03 52.29 -13.14
CA LEU A 478 -0.89 53.60 -12.51
C LEU A 478 0.36 53.73 -11.62
N GLY A 479 0.86 52.63 -11.04
CA GLY A 479 2.08 52.58 -10.25
C GLY A 479 3.38 52.70 -11.07
N ASP A 480 3.37 52.25 -12.33
CA ASP A 480 4.51 52.36 -13.25
C ASP A 480 4.70 53.77 -13.86
N PHE A 481 3.83 54.73 -13.50
CA PHE A 481 3.92 56.14 -13.90
C PHE A 481 4.35 57.10 -12.77
N GLN A 482 4.91 56.59 -11.66
CA GLN A 482 5.53 57.42 -10.59
C GLN A 482 7.05 57.42 -10.62
#